data_AF-A0A1B0DGY0-F1
#
_entry.id   AF-A0A1B0DGY0-F1
#
_cell.length_a   1.000
_cell.length_b   1.000
_cell.length_c   1.000
_cell.angle_alpha   90.00
_cell.angle_beta   90.00
_cell.angle_gamma   90.00
#
_symmetry.space_group_name_H-M   'P 1'
#
loop_
_entity.id
_entity.type
_entity.pdbx_description
1 polymer ?
#
loop_
_entity_poly.entity_id
_entity_poly.type
_entity_poly.pdbx_seq_one_letter_code
_entity_poly.pdbx_strand_id
1 'polypeptide(L)'
;MASSALRRFFVYGTLKRGEPNHHVLTRPENGVSKFVGCAETTVKLPLVIGTRYNIPFLLNKRGTGHFVRGEVYEVDDAMMEKLDELEGYPEFYDREIQDMKILDDGE
;
A
#
# COMPACT_ATOMS: atom_id res chain seq x y z
N MET A 1 3.98 3.97 27.70
CA MET A 1 3.77 3.50 26.32
C MET A 1 3.75 4.73 25.43
N ALA A 2 4.79 4.92 24.62
CA ALA A 2 4.79 6.03 23.66
C ALA A 2 3.65 5.79 22.66
N SER A 3 2.78 6.77 22.47
CA SER A 3 1.83 6.77 21.36
C SER A 3 2.66 6.84 20.07
N SER A 4 2.81 5.73 19.36
CA SER A 4 3.36 5.75 18.00
C SER A 4 2.44 6.60 17.13
N ALA A 5 3.01 7.46 16.28
CA ALA A 5 2.23 8.13 15.27
C ALA A 5 1.70 7.09 14.27
N LEU A 6 0.41 7.13 13.96
CA LEU A 6 -0.16 6.29 12.89
C LEU A 6 0.06 6.97 11.54
N ARG A 7 0.53 6.21 10.55
CA ARG A 7 0.77 6.66 9.18
C ARG A 7 -0.17 5.95 8.23
N ARG A 8 -0.58 6.63 7.16
CA ARG A 8 -1.46 6.05 6.14
C ARG A 8 -0.64 5.46 5.00
N PHE A 9 -0.84 4.17 4.75
CA PHE A 9 -0.26 3.45 3.62
C PHE A 9 -1.36 3.10 2.63
N PHE A 10 -1.10 3.35 1.35
CA PHE A 10 -1.94 2.90 0.25
C PHE A 10 -1.34 1.63 -0.34
N VAL A 11 -2.14 0.56 -0.39
CA VAL A 11 -1.74 -0.73 -0.97
C VAL A 11 -2.55 -1.02 -2.22
N TYR A 12 -1.87 -1.39 -3.31
CA TYR A 12 -2.47 -1.62 -4.62
C TYR A 12 -2.24 -3.04 -5.17
N GLY A 13 -1.38 -3.82 -4.52
CA GLY A 13 -0.95 -5.14 -4.97
C GLY A 13 -1.25 -6.24 -3.95
N THR A 14 -0.26 -7.10 -3.72
CA THR A 14 -0.38 -8.36 -2.97
C THR A 14 -0.75 -8.22 -1.49
N LEU A 15 -0.74 -7.00 -0.94
CA LEU A 15 -1.12 -6.67 0.43
C LEU A 15 -2.63 -6.44 0.61
N LYS A 16 -3.39 -6.27 -0.49
CA LYS A 16 -4.84 -6.03 -0.43
C LYS A 16 -5.60 -7.20 0.19
N ARG A 17 -6.82 -6.96 0.69
CA ARG A 17 -7.70 -8.03 1.17
C ARG A 17 -7.90 -9.11 0.11
N GLY A 18 -7.73 -10.37 0.52
CA GLY A 18 -7.85 -11.54 -0.36
C GLY A 18 -6.59 -11.87 -1.16
N GLU A 19 -5.55 -11.04 -1.11
CA GLU A 19 -4.28 -11.28 -1.77
C GLU A 19 -3.27 -12.03 -0.86
N PRO A 20 -2.23 -12.68 -1.43
CA PRO A 20 -1.37 -13.59 -0.68
C PRO A 20 -0.65 -12.97 0.53
N ASN A 21 -0.26 -11.70 0.46
CA ASN A 21 0.51 -11.03 1.51
C ASN A 21 -0.38 -10.27 2.50
N HIS A 22 -1.70 -10.33 2.38
CA HIS A 22 -2.62 -9.63 3.28
C HIS A 22 -2.39 -9.96 4.76
N HIS A 23 -1.94 -11.20 5.04
CA HIS A 23 -1.65 -11.68 6.38
C HIS A 23 -0.59 -10.83 7.12
N VAL A 24 0.30 -10.12 6.40
CA VAL A 24 1.30 -9.23 7.00
C VAL A 24 0.62 -8.08 7.74
N LEU A 25 -0.46 -7.52 7.18
CA LEU A 25 -1.23 -6.42 7.76
C LEU A 25 -2.18 -6.87 8.89
N THR A 26 -2.46 -8.17 9.04
CA THR A 26 -3.45 -8.66 10.02
C THR A 26 -2.82 -9.30 11.25
N ARG A 27 -1.53 -9.62 11.18
CA ARG A 27 -0.77 -10.29 12.25
C ARG A 27 -0.43 -9.30 13.37
N PRO A 28 -0.96 -9.48 14.60
CA PRO A 28 -0.70 -8.57 15.71
C PRO A 28 0.79 -8.49 16.08
N GLU A 29 1.57 -9.54 15.79
CA GLU A 29 3.02 -9.55 16.02
C GLU A 29 3.79 -8.59 15.11
N ASN A 30 3.20 -8.17 13.99
CA ASN A 30 3.83 -7.24 13.05
C ASN A 30 3.62 -5.78 13.42
N GLY A 31 2.70 -5.47 14.35
CA GLY A 31 2.35 -4.10 14.74
C GLY A 31 0.86 -3.80 14.54
N VAL A 32 0.49 -2.53 14.68
CA VAL A 32 -0.88 -2.06 14.48
C VAL A 32 -1.12 -1.77 13.01
N SER A 33 -2.23 -2.28 12.49
CA SER A 33 -2.77 -1.93 11.18
C SER A 33 -4.29 -1.84 11.25
N LYS A 34 -4.84 -0.73 10.77
CA LYS A 34 -6.27 -0.44 10.78
C LYS A 34 -6.71 -0.07 9.37
N PHE A 35 -7.64 -0.82 8.81
CA PHE A 35 -8.25 -0.46 7.54
C PHE A 35 -9.02 0.86 7.66
N VAL A 36 -8.76 1.77 6.73
CA VAL A 36 -9.41 3.08 6.64
C VAL A 36 -10.52 3.07 5.59
N GLY A 37 -10.25 2.49 4.41
CA GLY A 37 -11.20 2.50 3.29
C GLY A 37 -10.53 2.19 1.96
N CYS A 38 -11.36 2.09 0.92
CA CYS A 38 -10.89 2.02 -0.47
C CYS A 38 -10.45 3.41 -0.93
N ALA A 39 -9.44 3.48 -1.80
CA ALA A 39 -8.97 4.72 -2.39
C ALA A 39 -8.52 4.55 -3.83
N GLU A 40 -8.39 5.67 -4.53
CA GLU A 40 -7.90 5.75 -5.90
C GLU A 40 -6.86 6.87 -6.03
N THR A 41 -5.82 6.64 -6.84
CA THR A 41 -4.81 7.67 -7.11
C THR A 41 -5.44 8.90 -7.78
N THR A 42 -5.02 10.10 -7.38
CA THR A 42 -5.49 11.36 -8.00
C THR A 42 -4.87 11.63 -9.38
N VAL A 43 -3.79 10.92 -9.71
CA VAL A 43 -3.09 10.97 -10.98
C VAL A 43 -3.02 9.58 -11.62
N LYS A 44 -2.94 9.54 -12.95
CA LYS A 44 -2.73 8.29 -13.66
C LYS A 44 -1.29 7.80 -13.47
N LEU A 45 -1.15 6.52 -13.13
CA LEU A 45 0.11 5.83 -13.00
C LEU A 45 0.08 4.50 -13.78
N PRO A 46 1.19 4.08 -14.41
CA PRO A 46 1.30 2.75 -14.99
C PRO A 46 1.46 1.71 -13.88
N LEU A 47 0.46 0.83 -13.77
CA LEU A 47 0.58 -0.42 -13.02
C LEU A 47 0.92 -1.53 -14.01
N VAL A 48 2.10 -2.12 -13.90
CA VAL A 48 2.57 -3.18 -14.79
C VAL A 48 2.85 -4.46 -14.02
N ILE A 49 2.56 -5.60 -14.62
CA ILE A 49 2.96 -6.90 -14.08
C ILE A 49 4.30 -7.26 -14.73
N GLY A 50 5.34 -7.33 -13.91
CA GLY A 50 6.71 -7.57 -14.37
C GLY A 50 7.34 -8.81 -13.77
N THR A 51 8.50 -9.19 -14.30
CA THR A 51 9.34 -10.33 -13.88
C THR A 51 8.69 -11.71 -14.11
N ARG A 52 9.47 -12.78 -13.87
CA ARG A 52 8.98 -14.16 -13.93
C ARG A 52 8.00 -14.53 -12.81
N TYR A 53 7.87 -13.67 -11.80
CA TYR A 53 7.03 -13.89 -10.62
C TYR A 53 5.72 -13.10 -10.66
N ASN A 54 5.43 -12.42 -11.79
CA ASN A 54 4.22 -11.62 -11.99
C ASN A 54 3.98 -10.59 -10.88
N ILE A 55 5.05 -9.90 -10.47
CA ILE A 55 5.00 -8.90 -9.41
C ILE A 55 4.39 -7.61 -9.97
N PRO A 56 3.40 -7.00 -9.30
CA PRO A 56 2.80 -5.74 -9.71
C PRO A 56 3.69 -4.55 -9.30
N PHE A 57 4.12 -3.75 -10.28
CA PHE A 57 4.90 -2.53 -10.07
C PHE A 57 4.09 -1.29 -10.42
N LEU A 58 3.95 -0.36 -9.46
CA LEU A 58 3.43 0.97 -9.72
C LEU A 58 4.57 1.92 -10.09
N LEU A 59 4.69 2.25 -11.36
CA LEU A 59 5.79 3.10 -11.84
C LEU A 59 5.47 4.57 -11.58
N ASN A 60 6.44 5.33 -11.05
CA ASN A 60 6.32 6.78 -10.87
C ASN A 60 6.45 7.54 -12.21
N LYS A 61 5.47 7.33 -13.10
CA LYS A 61 5.34 8.00 -14.38
C LYS A 61 3.96 8.64 -14.50
N ARG A 62 3.82 9.78 -13.86
CA ARG A 62 2.57 10.55 -13.78
C ARG A 62 1.98 10.85 -15.15
N GLY A 63 0.65 10.79 -15.25
CA GLY A 63 -0.12 11.11 -16.45
C GLY A 63 -0.23 9.97 -17.47
N THR A 64 0.42 8.83 -17.22
CA THR A 64 0.36 7.62 -18.06
C THR A 64 -0.37 6.50 -17.33
N GLY A 65 -1.01 5.57 -18.04
CA GLY A 65 -1.70 4.43 -17.43
C GLY A 65 -3.10 4.80 -16.94
N HIS A 66 -3.43 4.38 -15.72
CA HIS A 66 -4.79 4.46 -15.17
C HIS A 66 -4.78 5.05 -13.76
N PHE A 67 -5.96 5.45 -13.29
CA PHE A 67 -6.15 5.68 -11.86
C PHE A 67 -6.13 4.33 -11.16
N VAL A 68 -5.25 4.18 -10.17
CA VAL A 68 -5.00 2.90 -9.53
C VAL A 68 -5.84 2.84 -8.25
N ARG A 69 -6.66 1.79 -8.15
CA ARG A 69 -7.50 1.52 -6.98
C ARG A 69 -6.81 0.58 -6.02
N GLY A 70 -6.93 0.90 -4.75
CA GLY A 70 -6.32 0.16 -3.66
C GLY A 70 -7.03 0.42 -2.35
N GLU A 71 -6.35 0.06 -1.27
CA GLU A 71 -6.86 0.13 0.09
C GLU A 71 -5.93 1.00 0.93
N VAL A 72 -6.48 1.75 1.87
CA VAL A 72 -5.72 2.58 2.81
C VAL A 72 -5.74 1.97 4.20
N TYR A 73 -4.57 1.88 4.81
CA TYR A 73 -4.37 1.38 6.17
C TYR A 73 -3.65 2.42 7.02
N GLU A 74 -4.10 2.64 8.25
CA GLU A 74 -3.35 3.32 9.29
C GLU A 74 -2.46 2.30 10.02
N VAL A 75 -1.15 2.52 9.97
CA VAL A 75 -0.14 1.60 10.53
C VAL A 75 0.76 2.32 11.52
N ASP A 76 1.25 1.60 12.53
CA ASP A 76 2.29 2.11 13.43
C ASP A 76 3.70 1.92 12.86
N ASP A 77 4.72 2.40 13.59
CA ASP A 77 6.11 2.32 13.15
C ASP A 77 6.61 0.86 13.07
N ALA A 78 6.12 -0.03 13.93
CA ALA A 78 6.49 -1.45 13.90
C ALA A 78 5.97 -2.15 12.63
N MET A 79 4.71 -1.89 12.26
CA MET A 79 4.13 -2.41 11.02
C MET A 79 4.81 -1.79 9.80
N MET A 80 5.18 -0.51 9.86
CA MET A 80 5.94 0.14 8.79
C MET A 80 7.27 -0.58 8.50
N GLU A 81 8.03 -0.95 9.53
CA GLU A 81 9.29 -1.69 9.36
C GLU A 81 9.06 -3.07 8.69
N LYS A 82 7.96 -3.74 9.02
CA LYS A 82 7.61 -5.03 8.40
C LYS A 82 7.23 -4.90 6.93
N LEU A 83 6.56 -3.80 6.57
CA LEU A 83 6.27 -3.48 5.17
C LEU A 83 7.55 -3.16 4.39
N ASP A 84 8.50 -2.44 5.00
CA ASP A 84 9.78 -2.13 4.37
C ASP A 84 10.62 -3.38 4.11
N GLU A 85 10.63 -4.33 5.05
CA GLU A 85 11.29 -5.64 4.88
C GLU A 85 10.66 -6.45 3.75
N LEU A 86 9.32 -6.50 3.67
CA LEU A 86 8.60 -7.25 2.65
C LEU A 86 8.83 -6.68 1.24
N GLU A 87 8.79 -5.37 1.11
CA GLU A 87 8.92 -4.66 -0.17
C GLU A 87 10.39 -4.43 -0.57
N GLY A 88 11.35 -4.79 0.28
CA GLY A 88 12.77 -4.59 0.00
C GLY A 88 13.16 -3.12 -0.14
N TYR A 89 12.52 -2.23 0.63
CA TYR A 89 12.84 -0.80 0.65
C TYR A 89 14.23 -0.56 1.25
N PRO A 90 15.07 0.35 0.69
CA PRO A 90 14.83 1.18 -0.50
C PRO A 90 15.39 0.58 -1.80
N GLU A 91 15.84 -0.68 -1.81
CA GLU A 91 16.52 -1.26 -2.98
C GLU A 91 15.56 -1.65 -4.10
N PHE A 92 14.35 -2.13 -3.77
CA PHE A 92 13.40 -2.68 -4.74
C PHE A 92 12.17 -1.79 -4.99
N TYR A 93 11.67 -1.12 -3.95
CA TYR A 93 10.65 -0.08 -4.05
C TYR A 93 11.07 1.18 -3.30
N ASP A 94 10.59 2.32 -3.79
CA ASP A 94 10.63 3.59 -3.08
C ASP A 94 9.29 3.88 -2.39
N ARG A 95 9.35 4.65 -1.30
CA ARG A 95 8.16 5.19 -0.63
C ARG A 95 7.88 6.60 -1.14
N GLU A 96 6.70 6.82 -1.70
CA GLU A 96 6.27 8.12 -2.19
C GLU A 96 4.98 8.60 -1.52
N ILE A 97 4.93 9.88 -1.14
CA ILE A 97 3.72 10.52 -0.63
C ILE A 97 2.88 10.97 -1.82
N GLN A 98 1.62 10.54 -1.85
CA GLN A 98 0.67 10.85 -2.92
C GLN A 98 -0.67 11.29 -2.34
N ASP A 99 -1.31 12.26 -3.00
CA ASP A 99 -2.70 12.58 -2.73
C ASP A 99 -3.60 11.47 -3.27
N MET A 100 -4.48 10.99 -2.41
CA MET A 100 -5.41 9.89 -2.71
C MET A 100 -6.85 10.37 -2.60
N LYS A 101 -7.69 9.94 -3.53
CA LYS A 101 -9.13 10.10 -3.45
C LYS A 101 -9.71 8.92 -2.68
N ILE A 102 -10.18 9.14 -1.46
CA ILE A 102 -10.96 8.12 -0.74
C ILE A 102 -12.24 7.84 -1.55
N LEU A 103 -12.52 6.56 -1.75
CA LEU A 103 -13.74 6.11 -2.39
C LEU A 103 -14.76 5.91 -1.28
N ASP A 104 -15.90 6.59 -1.40
CA ASP A 104 -17.03 6.27 -0.55
C ASP A 104 -17.54 4.89 -0.98
N ASP A 105 -17.52 3.93 -0.05
CA ASP A 105 -18.26 2.68 -0.19
C ASP A 105 -19.74 3.08 -0.11
N GLY A 106 -20.29 3.56 -1.22
CA GLY A 106 -21.70 3.93 -1.32
C GLY A 106 -22.55 2.76 -0.86
N GLU A 107 -23.50 3.05 0.04
CA GLU A 107 -24.67 2.19 0.26
C GLU A 107 -25.40 1.90 -1.07
#